data_AF-A0A7Y5V5N2-F1
#
_entry.id   AF-A0A7Y5V5N2-F1
#
_cell.length_a   1.000
_cell.length_b   1.000
_cell.length_c   1.000
_cell.angle_alpha   90.00
_cell.angle_beta   90.00
_cell.angle_gamma   90.00
#
_symmetry.space_group_name_H-M   'P 1'
#
loop_
_entity.id
_entity.type
_entity.pdbx_description
1 polymer ?
#
loop_
_entity_poly.entity_id
_entity_poly.type
_entity_poly.pdbx_seq_one_letter_code
_entity_poly.pdbx_strand_id
1 'polypeptide(L)'
;MSTGPVPRVDPAWAWRPPRSGASVTLKLDANEGPVPDGDAVLGRLRETGPDVWRRYPDASALEAALASRFGLPDECVLVTAGADEAIDRC
;
A
#
# COMPACT_ATOMS: atom_id res chain seq x y z
N MET A 1 -22.86 27.11 -19.94
CA MET A 1 -22.93 26.09 -18.87
C MET A 1 -21.83 25.08 -19.15
N SER A 2 -20.92 24.83 -18.20
CA SER A 2 -19.83 23.86 -18.39
C SER A 2 -20.42 22.44 -18.26
N THR A 3 -20.29 21.62 -19.29
CA THR A 3 -20.79 20.24 -19.36
C THR A 3 -19.69 19.20 -19.11
N GLY A 4 -18.58 19.62 -18.49
CA GLY A 4 -17.44 18.74 -18.16
C GLY A 4 -17.57 18.07 -16.80
N PRO A 5 -16.73 17.05 -16.51
CA PRO A 5 -16.65 16.46 -15.18
C PRO A 5 -16.31 17.54 -14.14
N VAL A 6 -17.07 17.56 -13.04
CA VAL A 6 -16.86 18.48 -11.92
C VAL A 6 -16.20 17.70 -10.79
N PRO A 7 -14.97 18.06 -10.37
CA PRO A 7 -14.33 17.45 -9.20
C PRO A 7 -15.16 17.70 -7.94
N ARG A 8 -15.40 16.66 -7.13
CA ARG A 8 -15.98 16.81 -5.78
C ARG A 8 -14.96 17.27 -4.74
N VAL A 9 -13.67 17.15 -5.06
CA VAL A 9 -12.57 17.50 -4.15
C VAL A 9 -12.05 18.89 -4.52
N ASP A 10 -11.88 19.75 -3.53
CA ASP A 10 -11.18 21.02 -3.70
C ASP A 10 -9.70 20.74 -4.02
N PRO A 11 -9.17 21.17 -5.18
CA PRO A 11 -7.77 20.98 -5.53
C PRO A 11 -6.77 21.58 -4.53
N ALA A 12 -7.19 22.57 -3.73
CA ALA A 12 -6.35 23.12 -2.67
C ALA A 12 -6.07 22.12 -1.54
N TRP A 13 -6.99 21.17 -1.32
CA TRP A 13 -6.92 20.14 -0.27
C TRP A 13 -6.54 18.75 -0.80
N ALA A 14 -6.39 18.59 -2.11
CA ALA A 14 -5.94 17.34 -2.69
C ALA A 14 -4.56 16.95 -2.17
N TRP A 15 -4.38 15.66 -1.85
CA TRP A 15 -3.09 15.11 -1.46
C TRP A 15 -2.03 15.40 -2.53
N ARG A 16 -0.85 15.84 -2.08
CA ARG A 16 0.28 16.14 -2.97
C ARG A 16 1.39 15.13 -2.69
N PRO A 17 1.69 14.21 -3.62
CA PRO A 17 2.75 13.25 -3.40
C PRO A 17 4.11 13.97 -3.28
N PRO A 18 5.06 13.40 -2.50
CA PRO A 18 6.40 13.95 -2.37
C PRO A 18 7.07 14.12 -3.74
N ARG A 19 7.81 15.23 -3.92
CA ARG A 19 8.53 15.50 -5.17
C ARG A 19 9.77 14.60 -5.26
N SER A 20 9.81 13.70 -6.23
CA SER A 20 11.03 12.96 -6.59
C SER A 20 11.95 13.87 -7.41
N GLY A 21 13.20 14.12 -6.98
CA GLY A 21 14.16 14.79 -7.88
C GLY A 21 15.42 15.39 -7.26
N ALA A 22 15.47 15.64 -5.95
CA ALA A 22 16.71 16.07 -5.30
C ALA A 22 17.38 14.85 -4.64
N SER A 23 18.69 14.71 -4.81
CA SER A 23 19.47 13.81 -3.96
C SER A 23 19.44 14.37 -2.54
N VAL A 24 18.59 13.81 -1.69
CA VAL A 24 18.50 14.19 -0.29
C VAL A 24 19.41 13.27 0.51
N THR A 25 20.33 13.84 1.28
CA THR A 25 21.27 13.07 2.12
C THR A 25 20.55 12.31 3.23
N LEU A 26 19.44 12.85 3.75
CA LEU A 26 18.64 12.26 4.81
C LEU A 26 17.16 12.61 4.64
N LYS A 27 16.32 11.60 4.43
CA LYS A 27 14.87 11.74 4.24
C LYS A 27 14.14 11.51 5.58
N LEU A 28 13.47 12.54 6.10
CA LEU A 28 12.80 12.53 7.42
C LEU A 28 11.34 13.02 7.36
N ASP A 29 10.77 13.15 6.17
CA ASP A 29 9.49 13.84 5.93
C ASP A 29 8.32 12.90 5.58
N ALA A 30 8.56 11.58 5.56
CA ALA A 30 7.58 10.58 5.11
C ALA A 30 7.25 9.48 6.14
N ASN A 31 7.73 9.61 7.39
CA ASN A 31 7.55 8.59 8.45
C ASN A 31 7.97 7.17 8.04
N GLU A 32 9.00 7.06 7.19
CA GLU A 32 9.51 5.78 6.74
C GLU A 32 10.18 5.02 7.90
N GLY A 33 9.90 3.72 7.99
CA GLY A 33 10.54 2.84 8.95
C GLY A 33 11.95 2.40 8.53
N PRO A 34 12.60 1.56 9.35
CA PRO A 34 13.86 0.92 8.97
C PRO A 34 13.72 0.20 7.63
N VAL A 35 14.75 0.31 6.79
CA VAL A 35 14.80 -0.40 5.50
C VAL A 35 14.80 -1.91 5.77
N PRO A 36 13.88 -2.68 5.17
CA PRO A 36 13.88 -4.13 5.33
C PRO A 36 15.12 -4.74 4.65
N ASP A 37 15.46 -5.99 4.99
CA ASP A 37 16.47 -6.75 4.27
C ASP A 37 16.03 -6.95 2.81
N GLY A 38 16.61 -6.14 1.92
CA GLY A 38 16.24 -6.11 0.51
C GLY A 38 16.58 -7.42 -0.21
N ASP A 39 17.67 -8.09 0.17
CA ASP A 39 18.07 -9.35 -0.46
C ASP A 39 17.11 -10.48 -0.08
N ALA A 40 16.69 -10.53 1.18
CA ALA A 40 15.67 -11.48 1.63
C ALA A 40 14.34 -11.26 0.88
N VAL A 41 13.86 -10.01 0.79
CA VAL A 41 12.61 -9.68 0.10
C VAL A 41 12.69 -10.02 -1.39
N LEU A 42 13.74 -9.59 -2.08
CA LEU A 42 13.94 -9.86 -3.49
C LEU A 42 14.14 -11.36 -3.76
N GLY A 43 14.81 -12.07 -2.87
CA GLY A 43 14.96 -13.53 -2.93
C GLY A 43 13.60 -14.23 -2.97
N ARG A 44 12.70 -13.89 -2.04
CA ARG A 44 11.33 -14.45 -2.00
C ARG A 44 10.54 -14.14 -3.27
N LEU A 45 10.62 -12.91 -3.78
CA LEU A 45 9.94 -12.53 -5.02
C LEU A 45 10.44 -13.34 -6.23
N ARG A 46 11.76 -13.60 -6.30
CA ARG A 46 12.36 -14.44 -7.36
C ARG A 46 11.92 -15.90 -7.25
N GLU A 47 11.88 -16.46 -6.03
CA GLU A 47 11.46 -17.84 -5.76
C GLU A 47 10.00 -18.11 -6.13
N THR A 48 9.13 -17.08 -6.05
CA THR A 48 7.69 -17.23 -6.33
C THR A 48 7.40 -17.51 -7.81
N GLY A 49 8.37 -17.24 -8.71
CA GLY A 49 8.29 -17.53 -10.13
C GLY A 49 7.34 -16.61 -10.92
N PRO A 50 7.36 -16.65 -12.26
CA PRO A 50 6.60 -15.74 -13.12
C PRO A 50 5.09 -15.98 -13.07
N ASP A 51 4.65 -17.19 -12.73
CA ASP A 51 3.24 -17.58 -12.79
C ASP A 51 2.38 -16.88 -11.75
N VAL A 52 2.95 -16.45 -10.61
CA VAL A 52 2.21 -15.70 -9.60
C VAL A 52 1.71 -14.36 -10.15
N TRP A 53 2.50 -13.72 -11.00
CA TRP A 53 2.19 -12.41 -11.61
C TRP A 53 1.15 -12.49 -12.73
N ARG A 54 0.85 -13.70 -13.20
CA ARG A 54 -0.18 -13.95 -14.23
C ARG A 54 -1.56 -14.20 -13.64
N ARG A 55 -1.64 -14.49 -12.34
CA ARG A 55 -2.90 -14.75 -11.63
C ARG A 55 -3.38 -13.46 -10.99
N TYR A 56 -4.69 -13.37 -10.76
CA TYR A 56 -5.23 -12.33 -9.88
C TYR A 56 -4.73 -12.54 -8.45
N PRO A 57 -4.44 -11.45 -7.72
CA PRO A 57 -3.95 -11.54 -6.34
C PRO A 57 -5.03 -12.08 -5.41
N ASP A 58 -4.58 -12.79 -4.37
CA ASP A 58 -5.39 -13.27 -3.26
C ASP A 58 -4.75 -12.80 -1.94
N ALA A 59 -5.55 -12.17 -1.08
CA ALA A 59 -5.10 -11.58 0.18
C ALA A 59 -5.36 -12.48 1.40
N SER A 60 -6.15 -13.55 1.26
CA SER A 60 -6.64 -14.34 2.40
C SER A 60 -5.51 -14.94 3.24
N ALA A 61 -4.40 -15.33 2.63
CA ALA A 61 -3.23 -15.83 3.35
C ALA A 61 -2.58 -14.75 4.25
N LEU A 62 -2.57 -13.49 3.82
CA LEU A 62 -2.03 -12.39 4.62
C LEU A 62 -3.01 -11.99 5.73
N GLU A 63 -4.31 -12.00 5.46
CA GLU A 63 -5.36 -11.73 6.45
C GLU A 63 -5.28 -12.71 7.62
N ALA A 64 -5.23 -14.02 7.33
CA ALA A 64 -5.08 -15.05 8.36
C ALA A 64 -3.77 -14.91 9.18
N ALA A 65 -2.67 -14.56 8.52
CA ALA A 65 -1.39 -14.33 9.21
C ALA A 65 -1.45 -13.12 10.15
N LEU A 66 -2.13 -12.04 9.75
CA LEU A 66 -2.33 -10.86 10.58
C LEU A 66 -3.32 -11.14 11.72
N ALA A 67 -4.43 -11.82 11.45
CA ALA A 67 -5.41 -12.24 12.46
C ALA A 67 -4.75 -13.05 13.58
N SER A 68 -3.96 -14.07 13.19
CA SER A 68 -3.15 -14.87 14.12
C SER A 68 -2.16 -14.02 14.91
N ARG A 69 -1.43 -13.13 14.25
CA ARG A 69 -0.43 -12.25 14.90
C ARG A 69 -1.05 -11.34 15.96
N PHE A 70 -2.27 -10.86 15.74
CA PHE A 70 -2.94 -9.92 16.63
C PHE A 70 -3.98 -10.58 17.56
N GLY A 71 -4.20 -11.89 17.45
CA GLY A 71 -5.17 -12.62 18.26
C GLY A 71 -6.62 -12.24 17.94
N LEU A 72 -6.93 -11.96 16.67
CA LEU A 72 -8.25 -11.57 16.18
C LEU A 72 -8.90 -12.72 15.39
N PRO A 73 -10.24 -12.77 15.30
CA PRO A 73 -10.93 -13.58 14.29
C PRO A 73 -10.58 -13.13 12.87
N ASP A 74 -10.59 -14.06 11.91
CA ASP A 74 -10.25 -13.77 10.51
C ASP A 74 -11.19 -12.70 9.92
N GLU A 75 -12.48 -12.73 10.27
CA GLU A 75 -13.49 -11.76 9.83
C GLU A 75 -13.28 -10.33 10.38
N CYS A 76 -12.37 -10.16 11.34
CA CYS A 76 -12.01 -8.86 11.90
C CYS A 76 -10.78 -8.23 11.21
N VAL A 77 -10.27 -8.85 10.15
CA VAL A 77 -9.11 -8.35 9.40
C VAL A 77 -9.50 -8.14 7.94
N LEU A 78 -9.12 -6.99 7.40
CA LEU A 78 -9.26 -6.66 5.98
C LEU A 78 -7.92 -6.13 5.47
N VAL A 79 -7.38 -6.76 4.44
CA VAL A 79 -6.20 -6.25 3.73
C VAL A 79 -6.63 -5.34 2.59
N THR A 80 -5.96 -4.20 2.45
CA THR A 80 -6.19 -3.19 1.40
C THR A 80 -4.86 -2.76 0.78
N ALA A 81 -4.89 -2.12 -0.39
CA ALA A 81 -3.71 -1.56 -1.06
C ALA A 81 -3.26 -0.25 -0.38
N GLY A 82 -2.81 -0.39 0.87
CA GLY A 82 -2.47 0.72 1.76
C GLY A 82 -3.67 1.18 2.60
N ALA A 83 -3.37 1.76 3.77
CA ALA A 83 -4.40 2.18 4.73
C ALA A 83 -5.35 3.26 4.17
N ASP A 84 -4.90 4.05 3.20
CA ASP A 84 -5.73 5.07 2.56
C ASP A 84 -6.96 4.48 1.86
N GLU A 85 -6.85 3.29 1.26
CA GLU A 85 -7.99 2.60 0.65
C GLU A 85 -9.01 2.17 1.71
N ALA A 86 -8.57 1.77 2.90
CA ALA A 86 -9.48 1.45 3.99
C ALA A 86 -10.26 2.69 4.46
N ILE A 87 -9.59 3.84 4.52
CA ILE A 87 -10.21 5.13 4.88
C ILE A 87 -11.23 5.56 3.83
N ASP A 88 -10.92 5.41 2.54
CA ASP A 88 -11.83 5.77 1.43
C ASP A 88 -13.12 4.92 1.42
N ARG A 89 -13.08 3.71 1.97
CA ARG A 89 -14.22 2.80 2.07
C ARG A 89 -15.15 3.06 3.28
N CYS A 90 -14.76 3.93 4.21
CA CYS A 90 -15.55 4.27 5.41
C CYS A 90 -16.61 5.36 5.11
#